data_AF-A0AAN7LQF5-F1
#
_entry.id   AF-A0AAN7LQF5-F1
#
_cell.length_a   1.000
_cell.length_b   1.000
_cell.length_c   1.000
_cell.angle_alpha   90.00
_cell.angle_beta   90.00
_cell.angle_gamma   90.00
#
_symmetry.space_group_name_H-M   'P 1'
#
loop_
_entity.id
_entity.type
_entity.pdbx_description
1 polymer ?
#
loop_
_entity_poly.entity_id
_entity_poly.type
_entity_poly.pdbx_seq_one_letter_code
_entity_poly.pdbx_strand_id
1 'polypeptide(L)'
;MGKENFLLHHYRQLSAHQAKIDLRCSGKVLAYNALMLAAPFQALAETCETEGSVLNMRLLLLVALIGATVGGLLARQRKGELQKVNEQLRQINAALRKQAKMETYSPTLGYAPVGSRFIENEVIVDSKREEMIARLKAGKSFLRNQDPEAAFGEFKAGLELAKDLKDPIEEKKAVRGLGASLQRQGKYEEAIKYFKMVLQISKREGEDSGNTEAYGAIADCYTELGDLERAGKFYDRYIARLESD
;
A
#
# COMPACT_ATOMS: atom_id res chain seq x y z
N MET A 1 15.02 53.66 15.30
CA MET A 1 16.28 52.91 15.14
C MET A 1 16.64 52.16 16.43
N GLY A 2 15.99 51.03 16.71
CA GLY A 2 16.21 50.34 18.00
C GLY A 2 15.71 48.89 18.11
N LYS A 3 15.18 48.29 17.03
CA LYS A 3 14.73 46.89 17.03
C LYS A 3 15.63 45.93 16.24
N GLU A 4 16.53 46.46 15.39
CA GLU A 4 17.43 45.63 14.58
C GLU A 4 18.71 45.19 15.33
N ASN A 5 19.12 45.93 16.39
CA ASN A 5 20.29 45.58 17.20
C ASN A 5 20.06 44.43 18.20
N PHE A 6 18.80 44.08 18.50
CA PHE A 6 18.50 43.01 19.45
C PHE A 6 18.62 41.61 18.81
N LEU A 7 18.30 41.50 17.51
CA LEU A 7 18.40 40.24 16.77
C LEU A 7 19.85 39.88 16.42
N LEU A 8 20.70 40.87 16.10
CA LEU A 8 22.12 40.64 15.83
C LEU A 8 22.91 40.21 17.08
N HIS A 9 22.54 40.70 18.26
CA HIS A 9 23.19 40.29 19.51
C HIS A 9 22.81 38.86 19.92
N HIS A 10 21.56 38.45 19.68
CA HIS A 10 21.14 37.06 19.90
C HIS A 10 21.78 36.09 18.90
N TYR A 11 21.95 36.50 17.64
CA TYR A 11 22.58 35.66 16.61
C TYR A 11 24.08 35.43 16.90
N ARG A 12 24.81 36.44 17.40
CA ARG A 12 26.21 36.28 17.82
C ARG A 12 26.40 35.40 19.06
N GLN A 13 25.43 35.34 19.97
CA GLN A 13 25.48 34.43 21.11
C GLN A 13 25.20 32.98 20.73
N LEU A 14 24.33 32.73 19.74
CA LEU A 14 24.07 31.39 19.19
C LEU A 14 25.27 30.85 18.40
N SER A 15 25.94 31.66 17.60
CA SER A 15 27.14 31.22 16.85
C SER A 15 28.34 30.91 17.76
N ALA A 16 28.48 31.63 18.89
CA ALA A 16 29.53 31.36 19.87
C ALA A 16 29.29 30.07 20.69
N HIS A 17 28.02 29.65 20.84
CA HIS A 17 27.67 28.39 21.49
C HIS A 17 27.82 27.18 20.56
N GLN A 18 27.61 27.34 19.26
CA GLN A 18 27.79 26.30 18.26
C GLN A 18 29.28 26.01 17.98
N ALA A 19 30.15 27.04 18.00
CA ALA A 19 31.60 26.86 17.81
C ALA A 19 32.33 26.23 19.02
N LYS A 20 31.66 26.05 20.17
CA LYS A 20 32.24 25.40 21.37
C LYS A 20 31.92 23.90 21.49
N ILE A 21 31.07 23.36 20.61
CA ILE A 21 30.69 21.94 20.63
C ILE A 21 31.62 21.10 19.73
N ASP A 22 32.34 21.72 18.80
CA ASP A 22 33.37 21.07 17.98
C ASP A 22 34.78 21.36 18.50
N LEU A 23 35.17 20.78 19.65
CA LEU A 23 36.59 20.43 19.90
C LEU A 23 36.80 19.52 21.14
N ARG A 24 35.92 18.54 21.36
CA ARG A 24 36.18 17.49 22.36
C ARG A 24 35.67 16.10 21.96
N CYS A 25 35.66 15.80 20.67
CA CYS A 25 35.57 14.41 20.21
C CYS A 25 36.99 13.89 19.92
N SER A 26 37.60 13.43 21.01
CA SER A 26 38.67 12.42 21.11
C SER A 26 39.26 11.94 19.78
N GLY A 27 40.56 12.23 19.57
CA GLY A 27 41.38 11.79 18.43
C GLY A 27 41.45 10.27 18.16
N LYS A 28 40.66 9.45 18.87
CA LYS A 28 40.50 8.01 18.63
C LYS A 28 39.58 7.70 17.44
N VAL A 29 38.62 8.57 17.10
CA VAL A 29 37.67 8.32 16.00
C VAL A 29 38.32 8.52 14.62
N LEU A 30 39.20 9.53 14.48
CA LEU A 30 39.91 9.79 13.23
C LEU A 30 40.96 8.72 12.91
N ALA A 31 41.61 8.13 13.93
CA ALA A 31 42.58 7.05 13.73
C ALA A 31 41.92 5.74 13.25
N TYR A 32 40.71 5.43 13.74
CA TYR A 32 40.00 4.20 13.37
C TYR A 32 39.50 4.23 11.92
N ASN A 33 39.01 5.40 11.47
CA ASN A 33 38.55 5.57 10.10
C ASN A 33 39.71 5.61 9.08
N ALA A 34 40.90 6.08 9.48
CA ALA A 34 42.09 6.05 8.62
C ALA A 34 42.67 4.64 8.46
N LEU A 35 42.60 3.80 9.51
CA LEU A 35 43.11 2.42 9.47
C LEU A 35 42.23 1.51 8.60
N MET A 36 40.91 1.75 8.54
CA MET A 36 39.97 1.00 7.71
C MET A 36 40.13 1.24 6.19
N LEU A 37 40.82 2.31 5.79
CA LEU A 37 41.09 2.62 4.37
C LEU A 37 42.40 1.98 3.86
N ALA A 38 43.23 1.42 4.74
CA ALA A 38 44.58 0.95 4.41
C ALA A 38 44.73 -0.57 4.28
N ALA A 39 43.70 -1.37 4.56
CA ALA A 39 43.79 -2.84 4.49
C ALA A 39 42.91 -3.40 3.36
N PRO A 40 43.47 -4.20 2.42
CA PRO A 40 42.68 -4.84 1.38
C PRO A 40 41.78 -5.93 2.00
N PHE A 41 40.51 -5.92 1.60
CA PHE A 41 39.52 -6.96 1.92
C PHE A 41 39.95 -8.30 1.27
N GLN A 42 40.72 -9.10 1.99
CA GLN A 42 40.83 -10.52 1.76
C GLN A 42 40.05 -11.24 2.86
N ALA A 43 38.89 -11.76 2.46
CA ALA A 43 38.03 -12.57 3.29
C ALA A 43 38.76 -13.87 3.68
N LEU A 44 39.33 -13.88 4.88
CA LEU A 44 39.73 -15.11 5.58
C LEU A 44 38.68 -15.38 6.65
N ALA A 45 37.82 -16.34 6.36
CA ALA A 45 36.95 -16.97 7.34
C ALA A 45 37.81 -17.85 8.25
N GLU A 46 38.48 -17.24 9.22
CA GLU A 46 39.04 -17.97 10.36
C GLU A 46 37.97 -18.07 11.44
N THR A 47 37.64 -19.31 11.78
CA THR A 47 36.71 -19.67 12.85
C THR A 47 37.25 -19.17 14.19
N CYS A 48 36.55 -18.22 14.82
CA CYS A 48 36.83 -17.80 16.19
C CYS A 48 36.64 -18.99 17.15
N GLU A 49 37.74 -19.52 17.67
CA GLU A 49 37.76 -20.25 18.94
C GLU A 49 37.35 -19.30 20.07
N THR A 50 36.42 -19.74 20.92
CA THR A 50 35.81 -18.93 21.97
C THR A 50 36.55 -19.03 23.29
N GLU A 51 37.60 -18.23 23.47
CA GLU A 51 38.05 -17.82 24.81
C GLU A 51 37.27 -16.56 25.24
N GLY A 52 36.02 -16.75 25.72
CA GLY A 52 35.21 -15.64 26.24
C GLY A 52 33.68 -15.80 26.18
N SER A 53 33.16 -17.03 26.27
CA SER A 53 31.73 -17.35 26.02
C SER A 53 30.72 -16.61 26.92
N VAL A 54 31.09 -16.28 28.17
CA VAL A 54 30.16 -15.64 29.13
C VAL A 54 29.98 -14.14 28.89
N LEU A 55 31.04 -13.43 28.48
CA LEU A 55 30.98 -11.97 28.26
C LEU A 55 30.28 -11.62 26.95
N ASN A 56 30.52 -12.38 25.88
CA ASN A 56 29.82 -12.18 24.59
C ASN A 56 28.32 -12.44 24.70
N MET A 57 27.90 -13.48 25.43
CA MET A 57 26.49 -13.75 25.66
C MET A 57 25.82 -12.63 26.48
N ARG A 58 26.50 -12.11 27.51
CA ARG A 58 26.01 -10.96 28.31
C ARG A 58 25.92 -9.67 27.49
N LEU A 59 26.89 -9.42 26.60
CA LEU A 59 26.90 -8.25 25.72
C LEU A 59 25.75 -8.30 24.69
N LEU A 60 25.53 -9.46 24.05
CA LEU A 60 24.42 -9.67 23.12
C LEU A 60 23.06 -9.48 23.81
N LEU A 61 22.90 -9.99 25.03
CA LEU A 61 21.67 -9.81 25.81
C LEU A 61 21.41 -8.34 26.13
N LEU A 62 22.46 -7.57 26.42
CA LEU A 62 22.38 -6.15 26.74
C LEU A 62 22.02 -5.31 25.51
N VAL A 63 22.60 -5.61 24.35
CA VAL A 63 22.23 -4.99 23.07
C VAL A 63 20.78 -5.32 22.68
N ALA A 64 20.34 -6.57 22.88
CA ALA A 64 18.96 -6.99 22.62
C ALA A 64 17.96 -6.26 23.54
N LEU A 65 18.28 -6.09 24.83
CA LEU A 65 17.45 -5.33 25.77
C LEU A 65 17.36 -3.84 25.40
N ILE A 66 18.46 -3.23 24.98
CA ILE A 66 18.45 -1.83 24.51
C ILE A 66 17.62 -1.73 23.21
N GLY A 67 17.81 -2.65 22.26
CA GLY A 67 17.02 -2.70 21.03
C GLY A 67 15.52 -2.86 21.29
N ALA A 68 15.14 -3.76 22.21
CA ALA A 68 13.74 -4.00 22.57
C ALA A 68 13.10 -2.81 23.31
N THR A 69 13.85 -2.13 24.19
CA THR A 69 13.34 -0.97 24.93
C THR A 69 13.18 0.25 24.02
N VAL A 70 14.17 0.56 23.18
CA VAL A 70 14.11 1.68 22.23
C VAL A 70 13.08 1.39 21.13
N GLY A 71 13.08 0.19 20.54
CA GLY A 71 12.11 -0.21 19.52
C GLY A 71 10.67 -0.24 20.04
N GLY A 72 10.47 -0.74 21.26
CA GLY A 72 9.16 -0.73 21.93
C GLY A 72 8.64 0.67 22.24
N LEU A 73 9.51 1.60 22.66
CA LEU A 73 9.13 2.99 22.92
C LEU A 73 8.78 3.73 21.62
N LEU A 74 9.58 3.56 20.57
CA LEU A 74 9.34 4.17 19.26
C LEU A 74 8.05 3.66 18.62
N ALA A 75 7.77 2.36 18.75
CA ALA A 75 6.53 1.75 18.28
C ALA A 75 5.30 2.30 19.04
N ARG A 76 5.41 2.51 20.36
CA ARG A 76 4.35 3.14 21.17
C ARG A 76 4.11 4.59 20.77
N GLN A 77 5.16 5.35 20.46
CA GLN A 77 5.04 6.74 20.01
C GLN A 77 4.32 6.83 18.65
N ARG A 78 4.73 6.01 17.67
CA ARG A 78 4.06 5.94 16.36
C ARG A 78 2.60 5.51 16.48
N LYS A 79 2.29 4.56 17.37
CA LYS A 79 0.90 4.12 17.62
C LYS A 79 0.02 5.27 18.14
N GLY A 80 0.54 6.13 19.00
CA GLY A 80 -0.17 7.30 19.50
C GLY A 80 -0.46 8.35 18.42
N GLU A 81 0.51 8.63 17.55
CA GLU A 81 0.33 9.53 16.40
C GLU A 81 -0.69 8.98 15.40
N LEU A 82 -0.60 7.69 15.07
CA LEU A 82 -1.57 7.00 14.22
C LEU A 82 -2.98 7.06 14.79
N GLN A 83 -3.15 6.88 16.10
CA GLN A 83 -4.44 6.99 16.75
C GLN A 83 -5.01 8.40 16.64
N LYS A 84 -4.19 9.44 16.84
CA LYS A 84 -4.61 10.84 16.68
C LYS A 84 -5.04 11.14 15.24
N VAL A 85 -4.25 10.73 14.26
CA VAL A 85 -4.55 10.94 12.83
C VAL A 85 -5.83 10.20 12.43
N ASN A 86 -6.03 8.97 12.90
CA ASN A 86 -7.22 8.19 12.58
C ASN A 86 -8.49 8.78 13.21
N GLU A 87 -8.40 9.30 14.44
CA GLU A 87 -9.52 10.00 15.07
C GLU A 87 -9.86 11.32 14.36
N GLN A 88 -8.83 12.08 13.95
CA GLN A 88 -9.02 13.27 13.12
C GLN A 88 -9.73 12.94 11.80
N LEU A 89 -9.31 11.88 11.10
CA LEU A 89 -9.98 11.40 9.89
C LEU A 89 -11.45 11.02 10.15
N ARG A 90 -11.74 10.36 11.27
CA ARG A 90 -13.10 10.00 11.65
C ARG A 90 -13.97 11.24 11.88
N GLN A 91 -13.42 12.26 12.53
CA GLN A 91 -14.11 13.54 12.75
C GLN A 91 -14.35 14.30 11.44
N ILE A 92 -13.35 14.38 10.55
CA ILE A 92 -13.48 14.99 9.23
C ILE A 92 -14.56 14.28 8.42
N ASN A 93 -14.54 12.94 8.36
CA ASN A 93 -15.55 12.15 7.64
C ASN A 93 -16.96 12.35 8.23
N ALA A 94 -17.08 12.48 9.56
CA ALA A 94 -18.37 12.76 10.20
C ALA A 94 -18.85 14.19 9.92
N ALA A 95 -17.96 15.18 9.88
CA ALA A 95 -18.27 16.57 9.54
C ALA A 95 -18.71 16.71 8.08
N LEU A 96 -17.98 16.09 7.15
CA LEU A 96 -18.34 16.07 5.72
C LEU A 96 -19.72 15.44 5.49
N ARG A 97 -20.06 14.36 6.19
CA ARG A 97 -21.41 13.75 6.12
C ARG A 97 -22.50 14.67 6.65
N LYS A 98 -22.24 15.44 7.71
CA LYS A 98 -23.18 16.43 8.23
C LYS A 98 -23.35 17.60 7.26
N GLN A 99 -22.27 18.07 6.67
CA GLN A 99 -22.28 19.13 5.67
C GLN A 99 -23.06 18.70 4.42
N ALA A 100 -22.79 17.52 3.87
CA ALA A 100 -23.56 16.96 2.76
C ALA A 100 -25.06 16.89 3.07
N LYS A 101 -25.42 16.46 4.30
CA LYS A 101 -26.82 16.40 4.74
C LYS A 101 -27.47 17.78 4.91
N MET A 102 -26.71 18.82 5.21
CA MET A 102 -27.18 20.21 5.31
C MET A 102 -27.28 20.88 3.93
N GLU A 103 -26.38 20.57 3.01
CA GLU A 103 -26.44 21.03 1.61
C GLU A 103 -27.62 20.41 0.86
N THR A 104 -27.98 19.16 1.14
CA THR A 104 -29.25 18.55 0.66
C THR A 104 -30.50 19.21 1.26
N TYR A 105 -30.37 19.98 2.35
CA TYR A 105 -31.49 20.60 3.06
C TYR A 105 -31.58 22.13 2.88
N SER A 106 -30.75 22.76 2.04
CA SER A 106 -30.89 24.19 1.72
C SER A 106 -32.10 24.45 0.80
N PRO A 107 -33.19 25.08 1.27
CA PRO A 107 -34.30 25.47 0.41
C PRO A 107 -34.10 26.94 0.04
N THR A 108 -33.16 27.22 -0.88
CA THR A 108 -33.04 28.57 -1.45
C THR A 108 -32.80 28.50 -2.95
N LEU A 109 -33.89 28.41 -3.70
CA LEU A 109 -34.07 29.09 -4.99
C LEU A 109 -35.56 29.05 -5.37
N GLY A 110 -36.30 30.02 -4.83
CA GLY A 110 -37.56 30.43 -5.44
C GLY A 110 -37.26 31.32 -6.64
N TYR A 111 -37.37 30.78 -7.86
CA TYR A 111 -38.04 31.35 -9.04
C TYR A 111 -37.62 30.57 -10.30
N ALA A 112 -38.59 29.91 -10.93
CA ALA A 112 -38.82 29.80 -12.39
C ALA A 112 -39.51 28.46 -12.73
N PRO A 113 -40.81 28.46 -13.09
CA PRO A 113 -41.46 27.28 -13.64
C PRO A 113 -41.34 27.32 -15.16
N VAL A 114 -40.32 26.69 -15.75
CA VAL A 114 -40.35 26.29 -17.17
C VAL A 114 -39.59 24.99 -17.33
N GLY A 115 -40.30 23.99 -17.85
CA GLY A 115 -39.81 22.65 -18.10
C GLY A 115 -38.47 22.66 -18.82
N SER A 116 -37.45 22.15 -18.13
CA SER A 116 -36.16 21.78 -18.69
C SER A 116 -35.87 20.42 -18.10
N ARG A 117 -35.85 19.40 -18.96
CA ARG A 117 -35.63 17.98 -18.64
C ARG A 117 -34.71 17.84 -17.43
N PHE A 118 -35.24 17.27 -16.34
CA PHE A 118 -34.38 16.66 -15.35
C PHE A 118 -33.53 15.62 -16.07
N ILE A 119 -32.22 15.78 -15.98
CA ILE A 119 -31.27 14.73 -16.31
C ILE A 119 -31.53 13.64 -15.25
N GLU A 120 -32.40 12.69 -15.56
CA GLU A 120 -32.63 11.48 -14.73
C GLU A 120 -31.36 10.64 -14.56
N ASN A 121 -30.27 10.98 -15.26
CA ASN A 121 -29.01 10.25 -15.20
C ASN A 121 -28.16 10.57 -13.97
N GLU A 122 -28.30 11.71 -13.28
CA GLU A 122 -27.37 12.06 -12.19
C GLU A 122 -27.68 11.34 -10.86
N VAL A 123 -28.94 11.05 -10.55
CA VAL A 123 -29.33 10.38 -9.29
C VAL A 123 -29.30 8.85 -9.41
N ILE A 124 -29.44 8.29 -10.62
CA ILE A 124 -29.45 6.83 -10.86
C ILE A 124 -28.03 6.25 -10.91
N VAL A 125 -27.04 7.02 -11.39
CA VAL A 125 -25.65 6.55 -11.53
C VAL A 125 -25.01 6.24 -10.18
N ASP A 126 -25.29 7.03 -9.15
CA ASP A 126 -24.77 6.79 -7.80
C ASP A 126 -25.35 5.49 -7.21
N SER A 127 -26.65 5.22 -7.40
CA SER A 127 -27.27 3.97 -6.92
C SER A 127 -26.66 2.73 -7.56
N LYS A 128 -26.40 2.74 -8.88
CA LYS A 128 -25.78 1.59 -9.57
C LYS A 128 -24.32 1.42 -9.17
N ARG A 129 -23.59 2.51 -8.98
CA ARG A 129 -22.19 2.48 -8.53
C ARG A 129 -22.08 1.92 -7.12
N GLU A 130 -22.96 2.34 -6.20
CA GLU A 130 -23.01 1.80 -4.84
C GLU A 130 -23.34 0.30 -4.83
N GLU A 131 -24.32 -0.12 -5.64
CA GLU A 131 -24.64 -1.54 -5.79
C GLU A 131 -23.45 -2.34 -6.31
N MET A 132 -22.79 -1.88 -7.38
CA MET A 132 -21.59 -2.52 -7.92
C MET A 132 -20.51 -2.69 -6.86
N ILE A 133 -20.19 -1.64 -6.10
CA ILE A 133 -19.18 -1.71 -5.04
C ILE A 133 -19.59 -2.70 -3.95
N ALA A 134 -20.88 -2.74 -3.58
CA ALA A 134 -21.41 -3.69 -2.61
C ALA A 134 -21.27 -5.14 -3.10
N ARG A 135 -21.59 -5.42 -4.37
CA ARG A 135 -21.42 -6.74 -5.02
C ARG A 135 -19.97 -7.18 -5.02
N LEU A 136 -19.04 -6.33 -5.45
CA LEU A 136 -17.61 -6.65 -5.44
C LEU A 136 -17.07 -6.89 -4.03
N LYS A 137 -17.57 -6.17 -3.03
CA LYS A 137 -17.22 -6.39 -1.62
C LYS A 137 -17.79 -7.70 -1.09
N ALA A 138 -19.03 -8.04 -1.44
CA ALA A 138 -19.67 -9.30 -1.09
C ALA A 138 -18.90 -10.49 -1.69
N GLY A 139 -18.54 -10.43 -2.98
CA GLY A 139 -17.73 -11.45 -3.65
C GLY A 139 -16.39 -11.71 -2.95
N LYS A 140 -15.69 -10.64 -2.53
CA LYS A 140 -14.46 -10.78 -1.71
C LYS A 140 -14.72 -11.43 -0.35
N SER A 141 -15.85 -11.11 0.29
CA SER A 141 -16.23 -11.74 1.56
C SER A 141 -16.50 -13.23 1.39
N PHE A 142 -17.19 -13.64 0.32
CA PHE A 142 -17.44 -15.05 0.01
C PHE A 142 -16.15 -15.82 -0.27
N LEU A 143 -15.20 -15.24 -1.01
CA LEU A 143 -13.87 -15.86 -1.19
C LEU A 143 -13.12 -16.09 0.13
N ARG A 144 -13.21 -15.13 1.07
CA ARG A 144 -12.62 -15.28 2.41
C ARG A 144 -13.31 -16.37 3.22
N ASN A 145 -14.61 -16.54 3.04
CA ASN A 145 -15.43 -17.56 3.71
C ASN A 145 -15.37 -18.93 3.01
N GLN A 146 -14.50 -19.09 1.99
CA GLN A 146 -14.34 -20.33 1.22
C GLN A 146 -15.61 -20.78 0.48
N ASP A 147 -16.46 -19.83 0.09
CA ASP A 147 -17.62 -20.06 -0.79
C ASP A 147 -17.35 -19.45 -2.17
N PRO A 148 -16.62 -20.16 -3.06
CA PRO A 148 -16.23 -19.60 -4.34
C PRO A 148 -17.36 -19.61 -5.38
N GLU A 149 -18.43 -20.38 -5.18
CA GLU A 149 -19.59 -20.40 -6.08
C GLU A 149 -20.44 -19.14 -5.89
N ALA A 150 -20.77 -18.79 -4.65
CA ALA A 150 -21.46 -17.54 -4.34
C ALA A 150 -20.60 -16.33 -4.75
N ALA A 151 -19.29 -16.39 -4.50
CA ALA A 151 -18.36 -15.33 -4.94
C ALA A 151 -18.41 -15.11 -6.46
N PHE A 152 -18.43 -16.19 -7.25
CA PHE A 152 -18.54 -16.09 -8.70
C PHE A 152 -19.82 -15.37 -9.13
N GLY A 153 -20.96 -15.68 -8.50
CA GLY A 153 -22.23 -15.00 -8.75
C GLY A 153 -22.17 -13.50 -8.49
N GLU A 154 -21.63 -13.09 -7.34
CA GLU A 154 -21.50 -11.68 -6.96
C GLU A 154 -20.54 -10.91 -7.88
N PHE A 155 -19.38 -11.50 -8.24
CA PHE A 155 -18.46 -10.86 -9.18
C PHE A 155 -19.04 -10.76 -10.59
N LYS A 156 -19.88 -11.71 -11.01
CA LYS A 156 -20.54 -11.67 -12.32
C LYS A 156 -21.55 -10.53 -12.38
N ALA A 157 -22.40 -10.40 -11.36
CA ALA A 157 -23.33 -9.28 -11.24
C ALA A 157 -22.59 -7.92 -11.17
N GLY A 158 -21.51 -7.85 -10.38
CA GLY A 158 -20.66 -6.66 -10.31
C GLY A 158 -20.00 -6.30 -11.65
N LEU A 159 -19.62 -7.29 -12.46
CA LEU A 159 -19.04 -7.09 -13.79
C LEU A 159 -20.06 -6.48 -14.77
N GLU A 160 -21.30 -6.97 -14.75
CA GLU A 160 -22.38 -6.42 -15.59
C GLU A 160 -22.61 -4.94 -15.28
N LEU A 161 -22.68 -4.58 -13.99
CA LEU A 161 -22.80 -3.19 -13.56
C LEU A 161 -21.57 -2.34 -13.93
N ALA A 162 -20.35 -2.88 -13.80
CA ALA A 162 -19.14 -2.16 -14.18
C ALA A 162 -19.09 -1.84 -15.68
N LYS A 163 -19.57 -2.76 -16.52
CA LYS A 163 -19.70 -2.55 -17.97
C LYS A 163 -20.76 -1.52 -18.32
N ASP A 164 -21.91 -1.55 -17.64
CA ASP A 164 -22.97 -0.56 -17.82
C ASP A 164 -22.50 0.85 -17.46
N LEU A 165 -21.72 0.96 -16.38
CA LEU A 165 -21.11 2.21 -15.92
C LEU A 165 -19.88 2.63 -16.74
N LYS A 166 -19.41 1.76 -17.66
CA LYS A 166 -18.18 1.95 -18.45
C LYS A 166 -16.97 2.28 -17.58
N ASP A 167 -16.85 1.62 -16.42
CA ASP A 167 -15.75 1.80 -15.48
C ASP A 167 -14.73 0.65 -15.65
N PRO A 168 -13.64 0.86 -16.42
CA PRO A 168 -12.70 -0.22 -16.72
C PRO A 168 -11.93 -0.69 -15.48
N ILE A 169 -11.75 0.18 -14.47
CA ILE A 169 -11.03 -0.17 -13.25
C ILE A 169 -11.82 -1.20 -12.45
N GLU A 170 -13.13 -0.96 -12.29
CA GLU A 170 -14.02 -1.90 -11.61
C GLU A 170 -14.30 -3.14 -12.48
N GLU A 171 -14.32 -3.00 -13.81
CA GLU A 171 -14.36 -4.15 -14.75
C GLU A 171 -13.18 -5.09 -14.50
N LYS A 172 -11.94 -4.57 -14.45
CA LYS A 172 -10.73 -5.37 -14.15
C LYS A 172 -10.84 -6.08 -12.79
N LYS A 173 -11.33 -5.39 -11.76
CA LYS A 173 -11.48 -5.97 -10.41
C LYS A 173 -12.49 -7.11 -10.39
N ALA A 174 -13.63 -6.93 -11.05
CA ALA A 174 -14.67 -7.95 -11.15
C ALA A 174 -14.18 -9.20 -11.90
N VAL A 175 -13.54 -8.99 -13.06
CA VAL A 175 -12.95 -10.08 -13.88
C VAL A 175 -11.88 -10.86 -13.10
N ARG A 176 -11.01 -10.16 -12.35
CA ARG A 176 -10.02 -10.82 -11.47
C ARG A 176 -10.69 -11.65 -10.39
N GLY A 177 -11.77 -11.15 -9.80
CA GLY A 177 -12.59 -11.87 -8.83
C GLY A 177 -13.19 -13.16 -9.41
N LEU A 178 -13.71 -13.11 -10.63
CA LEU A 178 -14.21 -14.30 -11.34
C LEU A 178 -13.12 -15.36 -11.55
N GLY A 179 -11.93 -14.95 -11.98
CA GLY A 179 -10.79 -15.83 -12.12
C GLY A 179 -10.39 -16.50 -10.80
N ALA A 180 -10.31 -15.70 -9.72
CA ALA A 180 -10.00 -16.20 -8.38
C ALA A 180 -11.05 -17.19 -7.84
N SER A 181 -12.34 -16.92 -8.08
CA SER A 181 -13.42 -17.84 -7.74
C SER A 181 -13.28 -19.19 -8.45
N LEU A 182 -12.99 -19.18 -9.75
CA LEU A 182 -12.81 -20.40 -10.53
C LEU A 182 -11.55 -21.17 -10.13
N GLN A 183 -10.46 -20.47 -9.84
CA GLN A 183 -9.23 -21.07 -9.30
C GLN A 183 -9.50 -21.79 -7.98
N ARG A 184 -10.28 -21.18 -7.07
CA ARG A 184 -10.72 -21.80 -5.80
C ARG A 184 -11.64 -23.01 -6.00
N GLN A 185 -12.34 -23.10 -7.14
CA GLN A 185 -13.15 -24.26 -7.53
C GLN A 185 -12.34 -25.35 -8.25
N GLY A 186 -11.04 -25.15 -8.50
CA GLY A 186 -10.21 -26.06 -9.30
C GLY A 186 -10.45 -25.98 -10.82
N LYS A 187 -11.22 -25.00 -11.29
CA LYS A 187 -11.52 -24.78 -12.72
C LYS A 187 -10.45 -23.90 -13.38
N TYR A 188 -9.23 -24.40 -13.40
CA TYR A 188 -8.04 -23.62 -13.78
C TYR A 188 -8.06 -23.12 -15.23
N GLU A 189 -8.52 -23.94 -16.19
CA GLU A 189 -8.60 -23.52 -17.59
C GLU A 189 -9.55 -22.33 -17.82
N GLU A 190 -10.67 -22.30 -17.09
CA GLU A 190 -11.61 -21.19 -17.14
C GLU A 190 -11.06 -19.95 -16.42
N ALA A 191 -10.41 -20.14 -15.26
CA ALA A 191 -9.76 -19.05 -14.53
C ALA A 191 -8.73 -18.31 -15.40
N ILE A 192 -7.92 -19.06 -16.17
CA ILE A 192 -6.93 -18.49 -17.10
C ILE A 192 -7.59 -17.57 -18.14
N LYS A 193 -8.80 -17.89 -18.62
CA LYS A 193 -9.53 -17.04 -19.58
C LYS A 193 -9.86 -15.68 -18.97
N TYR A 194 -10.35 -15.66 -17.72
CA TYR A 194 -10.65 -14.42 -17.02
C TYR A 194 -9.39 -13.62 -16.67
N PHE A 195 -8.32 -14.26 -16.21
CA PHE A 195 -7.06 -13.52 -15.96
C PHE A 195 -6.45 -12.94 -17.24
N LYS A 196 -6.53 -13.65 -18.38
CA LYS A 196 -6.15 -13.09 -19.69
C LYS A 196 -7.04 -11.92 -20.10
N MET A 197 -8.33 -11.94 -19.75
CA MET A 197 -9.24 -10.82 -19.99
C MET A 197 -8.83 -9.57 -19.19
N VAL A 198 -8.31 -9.70 -17.96
CA VAL A 198 -7.73 -8.56 -17.20
C VAL A 198 -6.62 -7.88 -18.02
N LEU A 199 -5.70 -8.67 -18.57
CA LEU A 199 -4.61 -8.16 -19.41
C LEU A 199 -5.12 -7.49 -20.70
N GLN A 200 -6.20 -8.03 -21.29
CA GLN A 200 -6.83 -7.44 -22.48
C GLN A 200 -7.49 -6.08 -22.18
N ILE A 201 -8.17 -5.95 -21.04
CA ILE A 201 -8.77 -4.67 -20.61
C ILE A 201 -7.67 -3.64 -20.41
N SER A 202 -6.60 -3.98 -19.69
CA SER A 202 -5.46 -3.08 -19.49
C SER A 202 -4.82 -2.64 -20.81
N LYS A 203 -4.69 -3.54 -21.78
CA LYS A 203 -4.19 -3.20 -23.12
C LYS A 203 -5.12 -2.27 -23.88
N ARG A 204 -6.45 -2.43 -23.72
CA ARG A 204 -7.47 -1.56 -24.34
C ARG A 204 -7.42 -0.14 -23.78
N GLU A 205 -7.26 0.00 -22.47
CA GLU A 205 -7.25 1.30 -21.78
C GLU A 205 -5.86 1.97 -21.78
N GLY A 206 -4.80 1.25 -22.16
CA GLY A 206 -3.42 1.75 -22.07
C GLY A 206 -2.92 1.88 -20.63
N GLU A 207 -3.58 1.23 -19.67
CA GLU A 207 -3.26 1.28 -18.24
C GLU A 207 -2.69 -0.06 -17.78
N ASP A 208 -1.39 -0.11 -17.54
CA ASP A 208 -0.69 -1.35 -17.15
C ASP A 208 -0.81 -1.67 -15.65
N SER A 209 -1.48 -0.81 -14.89
CA SER A 209 -1.61 -0.92 -13.44
C SER A 209 -2.37 -2.20 -13.03
N GLY A 210 -1.78 -2.96 -12.10
CA GLY A 210 -2.40 -4.16 -11.54
C GLY A 210 -2.42 -5.39 -12.46
N ASN A 211 -1.61 -5.40 -13.53
CA ASN A 211 -1.43 -6.57 -14.40
C ASN A 211 -0.49 -7.62 -13.84
N THR A 212 0.44 -7.22 -12.96
CA THR A 212 1.44 -8.10 -12.36
C THR A 212 0.78 -9.27 -11.62
N GLU A 213 -0.25 -9.00 -10.80
CA GLU A 213 -1.05 -10.06 -10.15
C GLU A 213 -1.68 -11.06 -11.15
N ALA A 214 -2.11 -10.60 -12.33
CA ALA A 214 -2.73 -11.47 -13.33
C ALA A 214 -1.70 -12.42 -13.98
N TYR A 215 -0.46 -11.98 -14.20
CA TYR A 215 0.60 -12.87 -14.69
C TYR A 215 0.90 -13.98 -13.69
N GLY A 216 1.02 -13.64 -12.40
CA GLY A 216 1.22 -14.62 -11.33
C GLY A 216 0.06 -15.62 -11.23
N ALA A 217 -1.18 -15.13 -11.24
CA ALA A 217 -2.36 -16.01 -11.15
C ALA A 217 -2.51 -16.96 -12.35
N ILE A 218 -2.14 -16.52 -13.56
CA ILE A 218 -2.10 -17.39 -14.75
C ILE A 218 -1.02 -18.47 -14.59
N ALA A 219 0.16 -18.09 -14.07
CA ALA A 219 1.24 -19.02 -13.82
C ALA A 219 0.83 -20.10 -12.81
N ASP A 220 0.23 -19.69 -11.68
CA ASP A 220 -0.31 -20.60 -10.67
C ASP A 220 -1.32 -21.59 -11.28
N CYS A 221 -2.25 -21.11 -12.12
CA CYS A 221 -3.22 -21.99 -12.78
C CYS A 221 -2.54 -23.01 -13.72
N TYR A 222 -1.48 -22.62 -14.45
CA TYR A 222 -0.74 -23.57 -15.30
C TYR A 222 0.07 -24.58 -14.48
N THR A 223 0.61 -24.17 -13.33
CA THR A 223 1.27 -25.07 -12.38
C THR A 223 0.31 -26.16 -11.90
N GLU A 224 -0.91 -25.78 -11.52
CA GLU A 224 -1.95 -26.72 -11.07
C GLU A 224 -2.42 -27.66 -12.19
N LEU A 225 -2.36 -27.23 -13.44
CA LEU A 225 -2.64 -28.07 -14.62
C LEU A 225 -1.46 -28.98 -15.01
N GLY A 226 -0.29 -28.82 -14.40
CA GLY A 226 0.94 -29.56 -14.71
C GLY A 226 1.71 -29.05 -15.95
N ASP A 227 1.30 -27.94 -16.56
CA ASP A 227 1.98 -27.32 -17.70
C ASP A 227 3.09 -26.38 -17.21
N LEU A 228 4.16 -26.98 -16.69
CA LEU A 228 5.27 -26.25 -16.07
C LEU A 228 6.03 -25.35 -17.05
N GLU A 229 6.06 -25.70 -18.35
CA GLU A 229 6.73 -24.88 -19.36
C GLU A 229 6.02 -23.54 -19.55
N ARG A 230 4.68 -23.56 -19.65
CA ARG A 230 3.92 -22.32 -19.73
C ARG A 230 3.92 -21.58 -18.40
N ALA A 231 3.80 -22.29 -17.27
CA ALA A 231 3.87 -21.66 -15.95
C ALA A 231 5.18 -20.85 -15.78
N GLY A 232 6.33 -21.44 -16.12
CA GLY A 232 7.64 -20.77 -16.06
C GLY A 232 7.67 -19.47 -16.88
N LYS A 233 7.20 -19.51 -18.13
CA LYS A 233 7.12 -18.32 -19.00
C LYS A 233 6.27 -17.19 -18.40
N PHE A 234 5.21 -17.52 -17.68
CA PHE A 234 4.36 -16.53 -17.01
C PHE A 234 4.98 -16.03 -15.70
N TYR A 235 5.66 -16.88 -14.93
CA TYR A 235 6.42 -16.47 -13.75
C TYR A 235 7.58 -15.55 -14.11
N ASP A 236 8.32 -15.82 -15.19
CA ASP A 236 9.41 -14.94 -15.64
C ASP A 236 8.88 -13.53 -15.93
N ARG A 237 7.72 -13.43 -16.59
CA ARG A 237 7.05 -12.14 -16.84
C ARG A 237 6.56 -11.49 -15.55
N TYR A 238 6.02 -12.27 -14.63
CA TYR A 238 5.58 -11.77 -13.32
C TYR A 238 6.76 -11.15 -12.55
N ILE A 239 7.89 -11.84 -12.48
CA ILE A 239 9.11 -11.37 -11.79
C ILE A 239 9.67 -10.14 -12.48
N ALA A 240 9.83 -10.17 -13.80
CA ALA A 240 10.34 -9.02 -14.56
C ALA A 240 9.49 -7.75 -14.35
N ARG A 241 8.18 -7.90 -14.10
CA ARG A 241 7.29 -6.78 -13.80
C ARG A 241 7.36 -6.29 -12.35
N LEU A 242 7.58 -7.19 -11.38
CA LEU A 242 7.80 -6.79 -10.00
C LEU A 242 9.05 -5.93 -9.82
N GLU A 243 10.03 -6.09 -10.71
CA GLU A 243 11.26 -5.27 -10.71
C GLU A 243 11.05 -3.89 -11.34
N SER A 244 10.00 -3.70 -12.13
CA SER A 244 9.73 -2.47 -12.88
C SER A 244 8.60 -1.60 -12.33
N ASP A 245 7.68 -2.18 -11.55
CA ASP A 245 6.55 -1.50 -10.89
C ASP A 245 6.97 -0.87 -9.54
#